data_AF-A0A9W7BG49-F1
#
_entry.id   AF-A0A9W7BG49-F1
#
_cell.length_a   1.000
_cell.length_b   1.000
_cell.length_c   1.000
_cell.angle_alpha   90.00
_cell.angle_beta   90.00
_cell.angle_gamma   90.00
#
_symmetry.space_group_name_H-M   'P 1'
#
loop_
_entity.id
_entity.type
_entity.pdbx_description
1 polymer ?
#
loop_
_entity_poly.entity_id
_entity_poly.type
_entity_poly.pdbx_seq_one_letter_code
_entity_poly.pdbx_strand_id
1 'polypeptide(L)'
;MHSDICYLVNEVCYKGLLKCGTDEVRDGVVSYKQGWESGSIDRWLKQTMQPQNVVTFLDTDGLGSELETKAGEREIYNKTEVNYVSRIVKALSEKASEKR
;
A
#
# COMPACT_ATOMS: atom_id res chain seq x y z
N MET A 1 0.49 8.91 -11.82
CA MET A 1 0.93 8.49 -10.48
C MET A 1 0.92 9.73 -9.61
N HIS A 2 0.44 9.64 -8.36
CA HIS A 2 0.61 10.69 -7.37
C HIS A 2 2.08 11.13 -7.32
N SER A 3 2.33 12.39 -7.01
CA SER A 3 3.67 12.99 -6.97
C SER A 3 4.69 12.17 -6.18
N ASP A 4 4.34 11.71 -4.98
CA ASP A 4 5.23 10.88 -4.15
C ASP A 4 5.60 9.53 -4.78
N ILE A 5 4.65 8.86 -5.45
CA ILE A 5 4.93 7.62 -6.19
C ILE A 5 5.86 7.93 -7.36
N CYS A 6 5.59 9.02 -8.07
CA CYS A 6 6.43 9.49 -9.16
C CYS A 6 7.84 9.77 -8.67
N TYR A 7 7.98 10.52 -7.58
CA TYR A 7 9.26 10.87 -6.97
C TYR A 7 10.11 9.63 -6.65
N LEU A 8 9.53 8.62 -5.98
CA LEU A 8 10.24 7.39 -5.64
C LEU A 8 10.87 6.72 -6.87
N VAL A 9 10.07 6.52 -7.92
CA VAL A 9 10.53 5.85 -9.14
C VAL A 9 11.47 6.75 -9.94
N ASN A 10 11.24 8.06 -9.92
CA ASN A 10 12.01 9.04 -10.66
C ASN A 10 13.45 9.16 -10.15
N GLU A 11 13.63 9.10 -8.82
CA GLU A 11 14.95 9.09 -8.17
C GLU A 11 15.73 7.82 -8.51
N VAL A 12 15.08 6.65 -8.44
CA VAL A 12 15.77 5.36 -8.60
C VAL A 12 16.07 5.04 -10.07
N CYS A 13 15.13 5.32 -10.97
CA CYS A 13 15.16 4.78 -12.34
C CYS A 13 15.34 5.84 -13.43
N TYR A 14 14.91 7.09 -13.20
CA TYR A 14 14.74 8.07 -14.28
C TYR A 14 15.52 9.38 -14.08
N LYS A 15 16.40 9.47 -13.08
CA LYS A 15 17.28 10.62 -12.83
C LYS A 15 16.52 11.95 -12.75
N GLY A 16 15.33 11.95 -12.15
CA GLY A 16 14.54 13.17 -11.99
C GLY A 16 13.77 13.65 -13.23
N LEU A 17 13.77 12.90 -14.34
CA LEU A 17 13.15 13.34 -15.59
C LEU A 17 11.62 13.23 -15.65
N LEU A 18 11.00 12.39 -14.81
CA LEU A 18 9.54 12.23 -14.78
C LEU A 18 8.84 13.44 -14.14
N LYS A 19 7.64 13.74 -14.64
CA LYS A 19 6.75 14.77 -14.10
C LYS A 19 5.30 14.28 -14.12
N CYS A 20 4.47 14.78 -13.22
CA CYS A 20 3.03 14.56 -13.29
C CYS A 20 2.44 15.38 -14.46
N GLY A 21 1.51 14.78 -15.21
CA GLY A 21 0.92 15.42 -16.38
C GLY A 21 -0.14 16.48 -16.04
N THR A 22 -0.82 16.35 -14.91
CA THR A 22 -1.79 17.31 -14.39
C THR A 22 -1.77 17.34 -12.87
N ASP A 23 -2.39 18.37 -12.29
CA ASP A 23 -2.54 18.55 -10.85
C ASP A 23 -3.42 17.45 -10.23
N GLU A 24 -4.48 17.04 -10.94
CA GLU A 24 -5.35 15.94 -10.49
C GLU A 24 -4.59 14.61 -10.37
N VAL A 25 -3.64 14.36 -11.27
CA VAL A 25 -2.77 13.18 -11.20
C VAL A 25 -1.73 13.34 -10.10
N ARG A 26 -1.20 14.55 -9.93
CA ARG A 26 -0.17 14.88 -8.92
C ARG A 26 -0.67 14.68 -7.51
N ASP A 27 -1.91 15.08 -7.24
CA ASP A 27 -2.50 15.18 -5.91
C ASP A 27 -3.57 14.08 -5.68
N GLY A 28 -3.70 13.14 -6.62
CA GLY A 28 -4.70 12.08 -6.60
C GLY A 28 -4.43 11.01 -5.53
N VAL A 29 -5.30 10.93 -4.52
CA VAL A 29 -5.24 9.97 -3.41
C VAL A 29 -6.41 8.98 -3.44
N VAL A 30 -6.31 7.88 -2.67
CA VAL A 30 -7.40 6.92 -2.52
C VAL A 30 -8.58 7.57 -1.78
N SER A 31 -9.79 7.34 -2.27
CA SER A 31 -11.04 7.81 -1.66
C SER A 31 -11.74 6.68 -0.89
N TYR A 32 -12.15 6.98 0.33
CA TYR A 32 -12.87 6.06 1.21
C TYR A 32 -14.25 6.60 1.59
N LYS A 33 -15.13 5.71 2.06
CA LYS A 33 -16.42 6.08 2.67
C LYS A 33 -16.18 6.97 3.90
N GLN A 34 -17.12 7.88 4.17
CA GLN A 34 -17.04 8.75 5.35
C GLN A 34 -16.95 7.90 6.63
N GLY A 35 -16.05 8.28 7.53
CA GLY A 35 -15.81 7.54 8.77
C GLY A 35 -15.17 6.17 8.57
N TRP A 36 -14.45 5.93 7.47
CA TRP A 36 -13.76 4.65 7.22
C TRP A 36 -12.87 4.20 8.38
N GLU A 37 -12.29 5.16 9.09
CA GLU A 37 -11.45 5.00 10.27
C GLU A 37 -12.18 4.49 11.52
N SER A 38 -13.52 4.50 11.50
CA SER A 38 -14.33 4.03 12.62
C SER A 38 -14.27 2.50 12.73
N GLY A 39 -14.23 2.02 13.97
CA GLY A 39 -14.11 0.61 14.33
C GLY A 39 -12.73 0.23 14.88
N SER A 40 -12.60 -1.02 15.32
CA SER A 40 -11.32 -1.58 15.78
C SER A 40 -10.45 -1.97 14.58
N ILE A 41 -9.76 -0.99 14.01
CA ILE A 41 -8.71 -1.22 13.01
C ILE A 41 -7.36 -1.12 13.73
N ASP A 42 -6.46 -2.08 13.47
CA ASP A 42 -5.10 -2.03 14.01
C ASP A 42 -4.41 -0.71 13.61
N ARG A 43 -3.58 -0.18 14.51
CA ARG A 43 -2.87 1.09 14.28
C ARG A 43 -2.04 1.08 13.00
N TRP A 44 -1.26 0.01 12.77
CA TRP A 44 -0.41 -0.11 11.57
C TRP A 44 -1.26 -0.09 10.29
N LEU A 45 -2.37 -0.83 10.28
CA LEU A 45 -3.27 -0.92 9.13
C LEU A 45 -3.97 0.43 8.88
N LYS A 46 -4.40 1.10 9.95
CA LYS A 46 -4.95 2.45 9.85
C LYS A 46 -3.94 3.42 9.24
N GLN A 47 -2.67 3.35 9.65
CA GLN A 47 -1.60 4.18 9.08
C GLN A 47 -1.37 3.87 7.60
N THR A 48 -1.29 2.59 7.21
CA THR A 48 -1.14 2.18 5.81
C THR A 48 -2.29 2.67 4.92
N MET A 49 -3.50 2.74 5.47
CA MET A 49 -4.67 3.15 4.71
C MET A 49 -4.89 4.66 4.66
N GLN A 50 -4.18 5.49 5.43
CA GLN A 50 -4.36 6.94 5.39
C GLN A 50 -4.12 7.48 3.97
N PRO A 51 -5.07 8.23 3.35
CA PRO A 51 -4.89 8.75 1.99
C PRO A 51 -3.63 9.59 1.79
N GLN A 52 -3.14 10.23 2.85
CA GLN A 52 -1.94 11.06 2.86
C GLN A 52 -0.64 10.23 2.91
N ASN A 53 -0.71 8.97 3.33
CA ASN A 53 0.42 8.05 3.35
C ASN A 53 0.51 7.30 2.02
N VAL A 54 0.76 8.05 0.95
CA VAL A 54 0.67 7.58 -0.44
C VAL A 54 1.64 6.43 -0.73
N VAL A 55 2.82 6.45 -0.12
CA VAL A 55 3.82 5.38 -0.19
C VAL A 55 4.10 4.91 1.22
N THR A 56 3.84 3.64 1.49
CA THR A 56 4.13 3.00 2.79
C THR A 56 4.89 1.71 2.56
N PHE A 57 6.02 1.54 3.27
CA PHE A 57 6.74 0.27 3.35
C PHE A 57 6.40 -0.41 4.67
N LEU A 58 5.98 -1.68 4.62
CA LEU A 58 5.68 -2.47 5.82
C LEU A 58 6.80 -3.48 6.02
N ASP A 59 7.69 -3.15 6.94
CA ASP A 59 8.76 -4.04 7.37
C ASP A 59 8.16 -5.17 8.22
N THR A 60 8.48 -6.41 7.84
CA THR A 60 8.04 -7.61 8.56
C THR A 60 9.16 -8.26 9.36
N ASP A 61 10.34 -7.64 9.38
CA ASP A 61 11.44 -8.07 10.23
C ASP A 61 11.04 -8.03 11.71
N GLY A 62 11.50 -9.02 12.48
CA GLY A 62 11.20 -9.12 13.91
C GLY A 62 9.79 -9.62 14.26
N LEU A 63 8.90 -9.86 13.29
CA LEU A 63 7.58 -10.47 13.53
C LEU A 63 7.64 -11.99 13.73
N GLY A 64 8.84 -12.57 13.84
CA GLY A 64 9.05 -14.00 14.02
C GLY A 64 8.58 -14.82 12.82
N SER A 65 8.59 -14.24 11.62
CA SER A 65 8.16 -14.91 10.39
C SER A 65 8.98 -16.19 10.17
N GLU A 66 8.29 -17.28 9.84
CA GLU A 66 8.93 -18.34 9.06
C GLU A 66 9.48 -17.66 7.81
N LEU A 67 10.75 -17.93 7.47
CA LEU A 67 11.33 -17.52 6.20
C LEU A 67 10.42 -17.96 5.04
N GLU A 68 10.69 -17.40 3.87
CA GLU A 68 10.14 -17.85 2.60
C GLU A 68 10.03 -19.39 2.51
N THR A 69 8.81 -19.88 2.30
CA THR A 69 8.54 -21.31 2.07
C THR A 69 8.60 -21.60 0.58
N LYS A 70 9.40 -22.60 0.18
CA LYS A 70 9.42 -23.10 -1.20
C LYS A 70 8.33 -24.16 -1.40
N ALA A 71 7.50 -23.98 -2.42
CA ALA A 71 6.57 -24.98 -2.94
C ALA A 71 7.02 -25.35 -4.38
N GLY A 72 7.66 -26.51 -4.52
CA GLY A 72 8.24 -26.91 -5.80
C GLY A 72 9.47 -26.08 -6.21
N GLU A 73 9.79 -26.06 -7.50
CA GLU A 73 11.04 -25.46 -8.00
C GLU A 73 10.98 -23.93 -8.16
N ARG A 74 9.79 -23.35 -8.29
CA ARG A 74 9.61 -21.92 -8.65
C ARG A 74 8.67 -21.14 -7.75
N GLU A 75 7.92 -21.80 -6.87
CA GLU A 75 6.98 -21.08 -6.00
C GLU A 75 7.65 -20.83 -4.66
N ILE A 76 7.68 -19.56 -4.28
CA ILE A 76 8.18 -19.07 -3.01
C ILE A 76 7.08 -18.20 -2.42
N TYR A 77 6.71 -18.45 -1.17
CA TYR A 77 5.68 -17.66 -0.50
C TYR A 77 6.03 -17.42 0.96
N ASN A 78 5.58 -16.28 1.48
CA ASN A 78 5.70 -15.93 2.89
C ASN A 78 4.30 -15.85 3.50
N LYS A 79 3.96 -16.82 4.36
CA LYS A 79 2.62 -16.90 5.00
C LYS A 79 2.28 -15.64 5.78
N THR A 80 3.28 -15.05 6.43
CA THR A 80 3.11 -13.82 7.21
C THR A 80 2.74 -12.67 6.28
N GLU A 81 3.53 -12.41 5.23
CA GLU A 81 3.23 -11.35 4.27
C GLU A 81 1.86 -11.56 3.60
N VAL A 82 1.51 -12.80 3.23
CA VAL A 82 0.19 -13.12 2.67
C VAL A 82 -0.93 -12.73 3.64
N ASN A 83 -0.77 -12.97 4.94
CA ASN A 83 -1.75 -12.55 5.94
C ASN A 83 -1.90 -11.02 5.97
N TYR A 84 -0.78 -10.28 6.02
CA TYR A 84 -0.79 -8.81 6.06
C TYR A 84 -1.40 -8.21 4.79
N VAL A 85 -0.99 -8.68 3.61
CA VAL A 85 -1.56 -8.26 2.32
C VAL A 85 -3.05 -8.54 2.26
N SER A 86 -3.50 -9.72 2.71
CA SER A 86 -4.93 -10.06 2.74
C SER A 86 -5.75 -9.12 3.63
N ARG A 87 -5.20 -8.72 4.78
CA ARG A 87 -5.84 -7.76 5.70
C ARG A 87 -5.94 -6.36 5.08
N ILE A 88 -4.89 -5.92 4.38
CA ILE A 88 -4.88 -4.65 3.65
C ILE A 88 -5.94 -4.67 2.55
N VAL A 89 -5.94 -5.70 1.71
CA VAL A 89 -6.91 -5.84 0.61
C VAL A 89 -8.34 -5.84 1.14
N LYS A 90 -8.63 -6.65 2.17
CA LYS A 90 -9.96 -6.70 2.78
C LYS A 90 -10.40 -5.32 3.28
N ALA A 91 -9.52 -4.62 4.00
CA ALA A 91 -9.84 -3.31 4.54
C ALA A 91 -10.05 -2.26 3.43
N LEU A 92 -9.22 -2.26 2.39
CA LEU A 92 -9.38 -1.39 1.22
C LEU A 92 -10.73 -1.65 0.52
N SER A 93 -11.09 -2.91 0.28
CA SER A 93 -12.33 -3.28 -0.39
C SER A 93 -13.58 -2.89 0.42
N GLU A 94 -13.57 -3.07 1.74
CA GLU A 94 -14.72 -2.73 2.58
C GLU A 94 -14.94 -1.21 2.69
N LYS A 95 -13.84 -0.45 2.71
CA LYS A 95 -13.83 0.98 3.04
C LYS A 95 -13.76 1.90 1.83
N ALA A 96 -13.38 1.41 0.65
CA ALA A 96 -13.37 2.19 -0.59
C ALA A 96 -14.75 2.79 -0.88
N SER A 97 -14.78 4.05 -1.33
CA SER A 97 -16.00 4.65 -1.87
C SER A 97 -16.29 4.08 -3.26
N GLU A 98 -17.55 3.80 -3.58
CA GLU A 98 -17.95 3.53 -4.97
C GLU A 98 -17.60 4.77 -5.82
N LYS A 99 -16.90 4.56 -6.94
CA LYS A 99 -16.69 5.63 -7.92
C LYS A 99 -18.07 6.04 -8.46
N ARG A 100 -18.48 7.28 -8.21
CA ARG A 100 -19.61 7.91 -8.88
C ARG A 100 -19.28 8.20 -10.33
#